data_AF-A0A1G9SVK6-F1
#
_entry.id   AF-A0A1G9SVK6-F1
#
_cell.length_a   1.000
_cell.length_b   1.000
_cell.length_c   1.000
_cell.angle_alpha   90.00
_cell.angle_beta   90.00
_cell.angle_gamma   90.00
#
_symmetry.space_group_name_H-M   'P 1'
#
loop_
_entity.id
_entity.type
_entity.pdbx_description
1 polymer ?
#
loop_
_entity_poly.entity_id
_entity_poly.type
_entity_poly.pdbx_seq_one_letter_code
_entity_poly.pdbx_strand_id
1 'polypeptide(L)'
;MNPAVIITSMVVLIALLLVLGAPIKPLRFVAQGSVKLVIGVLFLFFFNVFGASIGLHLPINIYTALITGFLGIPGLASLAAIHLFIF
;
A
#
# COMPACT_ATOMS: atom_id res chain seq x y z
N MET A 1 7.37 -44.14 -26.43
CA MET A 1 7.06 -42.83 -25.78
C MET A 1 8.32 -42.00 -25.80
N ASN A 2 8.27 -40.76 -26.30
CA ASN A 2 9.46 -39.92 -26.42
C ASN A 2 9.88 -39.41 -25.02
N PRO A 3 11.11 -39.68 -24.53
CA PRO A 3 11.56 -39.24 -23.21
C PRO A 3 11.41 -37.72 -22.99
N ALA A 4 11.56 -36.92 -24.04
CA ALA A 4 11.35 -35.48 -23.99
C ALA A 4 9.94 -35.10 -23.50
N VAL A 5 8.90 -35.80 -23.96
CA VAL A 5 7.50 -35.52 -23.57
C VAL A 5 7.27 -35.78 -22.08
N ILE A 6 7.92 -36.82 -21.53
CA ILE A 6 7.83 -37.17 -20.11
C ILE A 6 8.54 -36.12 -19.25
N ILE A 7 9.73 -35.68 -19.67
CA ILE A 7 10.48 -34.64 -18.95
C ILE A 7 9.73 -33.32 -18.97
N THR A 8 9.21 -32.90 -20.13
CA THR A 8 8.43 -31.66 -20.25
C THR A 8 7.17 -31.70 -19.40
N SER A 9 6.43 -32.82 -19.37
CA SER A 9 5.22 -32.93 -18.55
C SER A 9 5.51 -32.86 -17.05
N MET A 10 6.62 -33.44 -16.59
CA MET A 10 7.07 -33.35 -15.21
C MET A 10 7.45 -31.91 -14.83
N VAL A 11 8.18 -31.20 -15.69
CA VAL A 11 8.54 -29.79 -15.45
C VAL A 11 7.30 -28.90 -15.35
N VAL A 12 6.33 -29.08 -16.26
CA VAL A 12 5.06 -28.36 -16.24
C VAL A 12 4.27 -28.65 -14.97
N LEU A 13 4.21 -29.92 -14.56
CA LEU A 13 3.53 -30.33 -13.32
C LEU A 13 4.17 -29.69 -12.08
N ILE A 14 5.51 -29.71 -12.00
CA ILE A 14 6.24 -29.09 -10.88
C ILE A 14 6.00 -27.58 -10.85
N ALA A 15 6.09 -26.89 -12.00
CA ALA A 15 5.82 -25.46 -12.09
C ALA A 15 4.39 -25.12 -11.64
N LEU A 16 3.40 -25.92 -12.06
CA LEU A 16 2.01 -25.76 -11.67
C LEU A 16 1.83 -25.94 -10.15
N LEU A 17 2.44 -26.97 -9.57
CA LEU A 17 2.43 -27.22 -8.12
C LEU A 17 3.11 -26.10 -7.33
N LEU A 18 4.18 -25.49 -7.86
CA LEU A 18 4.86 -24.36 -7.23
C LEU A 18 4.01 -23.09 -7.23
N VAL A 19 3.25 -22.83 -8.29
CA VAL A 19 2.33 -21.67 -8.37
C VAL A 19 1.12 -21.86 -7.47
N LEU A 20 0.54 -23.07 -7.43
CA LEU A 20 -0.58 -23.41 -6.55
C LEU A 20 -0.17 -23.47 -5.07
N GLY A 21 1.05 -23.95 -4.78
CA GLY A 21 1.64 -24.00 -3.45
C GLY A 21 2.35 -22.71 -3.04
N ALA A 22 2.37 -21.68 -3.92
CA ALA A 22 3.01 -20.42 -3.62
C ALA A 22 2.36 -19.80 -2.37
N PRO A 23 3.16 -19.38 -1.38
CA PRO A 23 2.59 -18.83 -0.16
C PRO A 23 1.82 -17.55 -0.51
N ILE A 24 0.55 -17.47 -0.09
CA ILE A 24 -0.30 -16.26 -0.19
C ILE A 24 0.23 -15.14 0.74
N LYS A 25 1.29 -15.40 1.52
CA LYS A 25 1.90 -14.48 2.48
C LYS A 25 2.31 -13.12 1.88
N PRO A 26 3.06 -13.03 0.76
CA PRO A 26 3.34 -11.76 0.08
C PRO A 26 2.07 -10.98 -0.30
N LEU A 27 1.02 -11.65 -0.78
CA LEU A 27 -0.23 -10.99 -1.14
C LEU A 27 -0.89 -10.32 0.08
N ARG A 28 -0.76 -10.92 1.27
CA ARG A 28 -1.25 -10.34 2.53
C ARG A 28 -0.50 -9.06 2.90
N PHE A 29 0.80 -8.96 2.65
CA PHE A 29 1.56 -7.73 2.89
C PHE A 29 1.15 -6.60 1.94
N VAL A 30 0.94 -6.92 0.67
CA VAL A 30 0.44 -5.95 -0.32
C VAL A 30 -0.95 -5.47 0.08
N ALA A 31 -1.87 -6.37 0.43
CA ALA A 31 -3.20 -6.01 0.89
C ALA A 31 -3.17 -5.13 2.15
N GLN A 32 -2.34 -5.47 3.14
CA GLN A 32 -2.16 -4.66 4.35
C GLN A 32 -1.59 -3.26 4.05
N GLY A 33 -0.63 -3.16 3.13
CA GLY A 33 -0.09 -1.88 2.67
C GLY A 33 -1.16 -1.01 2.01
N SER A 34 -1.97 -1.60 1.14
CA SER A 34 -3.09 -0.91 0.48
C SER A 34 -4.13 -0.41 1.48
N VAL A 35 -4.45 -1.19 2.51
CA VAL A 35 -5.37 -0.74 3.57
C VAL A 35 -4.81 0.47 4.32
N LYS A 36 -3.52 0.45 4.68
CA LYS A 36 -2.87 1.59 5.33
C LYS A 36 -2.87 2.84 4.43
N LEU A 37 -2.64 2.68 3.13
CA LEU A 37 -2.74 3.77 2.16
C LEU A 37 -4.14 4.39 2.15
N VAL A 38 -5.19 3.56 2.09
CA VAL A 38 -6.58 4.05 2.12
C VAL A 38 -6.86 4.81 3.43
N ILE A 39 -6.41 4.28 4.58
CA ILE A 39 -6.53 4.96 5.88
C ILE A 39 -5.81 6.32 5.84
N GLY A 40 -4.61 6.40 5.27
CA GLY A 40 -3.87 7.65 5.12
C GLY A 40 -4.61 8.68 4.26
N VAL A 41 -5.16 8.26 3.13
CA VAL A 41 -6.00 9.11 2.27
C VAL A 41 -7.23 9.61 3.03
N LEU A 42 -7.91 8.74 3.78
CA LEU A 42 -9.08 9.12 4.59
C LEU A 42 -8.71 10.14 5.67
N PHE A 43 -7.59 9.95 6.38
CA PHE A 43 -7.13 10.94 7.36
C PHE A 43 -6.84 12.29 6.73
N LEU A 44 -6.12 12.32 5.60
CA LEU A 44 -5.84 13.57 4.89
C LEU A 44 -7.12 14.24 4.39
N PHE A 45 -8.06 13.46 3.87
CA PHE A 45 -9.35 13.98 3.41
C PHE A 45 -10.12 14.64 4.57
N PHE A 46 -10.29 13.95 5.69
CA PHE A 46 -10.98 14.53 6.85
C PHE A 46 -10.25 15.75 7.38
N PHE A 47 -8.92 15.68 7.51
CA PHE A 47 -8.12 16.82 7.94
C PHE A 47 -8.32 18.03 7.03
N ASN A 48 -8.33 17.85 5.71
CA ASN A 48 -8.57 18.93 4.76
C ASN A 48 -9.99 19.47 4.81
N VAL A 49 -10.99 18.64 5.08
CA VAL A 49 -12.38 19.10 5.23
C VAL A 49 -12.52 19.98 6.47
N PHE A 50 -11.94 19.59 7.60
CA PHE A 50 -11.96 20.40 8.82
C PHE A 50 -11.05 21.63 8.70
N GLY A 51 -9.86 21.44 8.14
CA GLY A 51 -8.82 22.44 7.92
C GLY A 51 -9.17 23.48 6.85
N ALA A 52 -10.14 23.20 5.98
CA ALA A 52 -10.61 24.15 4.96
C ALA A 52 -11.06 25.48 5.55
N SER A 53 -11.68 25.44 6.74
CA SER A 53 -12.14 26.63 7.45
C SER A 53 -11.02 27.59 7.84
N ILE A 54 -9.80 27.08 8.01
CA ILE A 54 -8.60 27.83 8.41
C ILE A 54 -7.57 27.91 7.26
N GLY A 55 -7.96 27.53 6.04
CA GLY A 55 -7.08 27.53 4.87
C GLY A 55 -5.98 26.46 4.87
N LEU A 56 -6.05 25.47 5.76
CA LEU A 56 -5.09 24.36 5.81
C LEU A 56 -5.53 23.22 4.91
N HIS A 57 -4.76 22.98 3.86
CA HIS A 57 -4.99 21.92 2.88
C HIS A 57 -3.69 21.20 2.56
N LEU A 58 -3.54 19.99 3.09
CA LEU A 58 -2.44 19.11 2.73
C LEU A 58 -2.70 18.45 1.38
N PRO A 59 -1.69 18.39 0.49
CA PRO A 59 -1.85 17.70 -0.79
C PRO A 59 -2.09 16.20 -0.56
N ILE A 60 -3.13 15.65 -1.20
CA ILE A 60 -3.45 14.22 -1.15
C ILE A 60 -2.71 13.52 -2.29
N ASN A 61 -1.57 12.92 -1.99
CA ASN A 61 -0.77 12.15 -2.94
C ASN A 61 -0.23 10.87 -2.28
N ILE A 62 0.49 10.05 -3.04
CA ILE A 62 0.99 8.77 -2.53
C ILE A 62 1.98 8.94 -1.36
N TYR A 63 2.78 10.00 -1.36
CA TYR A 63 3.77 10.24 -0.31
C TYR A 63 3.10 10.70 1.00
N THR A 64 2.19 11.66 0.93
CA THR A 64 1.44 12.10 2.11
C THR A 64 0.59 10.95 2.64
N ALA A 65 -0.13 10.23 1.78
CA ALA A 65 -0.93 9.07 2.20
C ALA A 65 -0.09 7.94 2.82
N LEU A 66 1.14 7.70 2.35
CA LEU A 66 2.05 6.76 3.00
C LEU A 66 2.45 7.23 4.40
N ILE A 67 2.89 8.48 4.54
CA ILE A 67 3.31 9.03 5.83
C ILE A 67 2.13 9.00 6.82
N THR A 68 0.97 9.52 6.42
CA THR A 68 -0.23 9.54 7.27
C THR A 68 -0.81 8.15 7.51
N GLY A 69 -0.76 7.25 6.52
CA GLY A 69 -1.30 5.90 6.62
C GLY A 69 -0.45 4.94 7.44
N PHE A 70 0.88 5.09 7.41
CA PHE A 70 1.79 4.26 8.20
C PHE A 70 2.00 4.79 9.61
N LEU A 71 2.12 6.11 9.80
CA LEU A 71 2.30 6.71 11.12
C LEU A 71 0.96 7.04 11.79
N GLY A 72 -0.13 7.24 11.05
CA GLY A 72 -1.42 7.64 11.59
C GLY A 72 -1.45 9.12 11.97
N ILE A 73 -2.04 9.41 13.14
CA ILE A 73 -2.15 10.76 13.73
C ILE A 73 -0.78 11.48 13.83
N PRO A 74 0.31 10.88 14.33
CA PRO A 74 1.61 11.58 14.37
C PRO A 74 2.15 11.92 12.98
N GLY A 75 1.85 11.12 11.95
CA GLY A 75 2.19 11.44 10.56
C GLY A 75 1.36 12.57 9.98
N LEU A 76 0.08 12.65 10.34
CA LEU A 76 -0.78 13.78 9.98
C LEU A 76 -0.29 15.07 10.64
N ALA A 77 0.02 15.02 11.94
CA ALA A 77 0.47 16.16 12.71
C ALA A 77 1.82 16.70 12.22
N SER A 78 2.76 15.82 11.85
CA SER A 78 4.05 16.25 11.30
C SER A 78 3.90 16.92 9.93
N LEU A 79 3.05 16.38 9.05
CA LEU A 79 2.76 16.99 7.75
C LEU A 79 2.05 18.35 7.93
N ALA A 80 1.09 18.44 8.87
CA ALA A 80 0.42 19.70 9.19
C ALA A 80 1.41 20.74 9.74
N ALA A 81 2.33 20.34 10.62
CA ALA A 81 3.37 21.22 11.14
C ALA A 81 4.31 21.71 10.02
N ILE A 82 4.77 20.81 9.13
CA ILE A 82 5.58 21.21 7.97
C ILE A 82 4.82 22.23 7.12
N HIS A 83 3.54 22.00 6.86
CA HIS A 83 2.72 22.92 6.08
C HIS A 83 2.46 24.26 6.76
N LEU A 84 2.47 24.31 8.10
CA LEU A 84 2.26 25.54 8.87
C LEU A 84 3.54 26.38 9.07
N PHE A 85 4.70 25.73 9.19
CA PHE A 85 5.95 26.40 9.54
C PHE A 85 6.86 26.68 8.35
N ILE A 86 6.76 25.88 7.28
CA ILE A 86 7.69 25.96 6.13
C ILE A 86 7.00 26.53 4.89
N PHE A 87 5.72 26.22 4.71
CA PHE A 87 4.91 26.65 3.56
C PHE A 87 3.92 27.73 4.00
#